data_AF-A0A7W4ITR7-F1
#
_entry.id   AF-A0A7W4ITR7-F1
#
_cell.length_a   1.000
_cell.length_b   1.000
_cell.length_c   1.000
_cell.angle_alpha   90.00
_cell.angle_beta   90.00
_cell.angle_gamma   90.00
#
_symmetry.space_group_name_H-M   'P 1'
#
loop_
_entity.id
_entity.type
_entity.pdbx_description
1 polymer ?
#
loop_
_entity_poly.entity_id
_entity_poly.type
_entity_poly.pdbx_seq_one_letter_code
_entity_poly.pdbx_strand_id
1 'polypeptide(L)'
;MAVGLGVGVALVMLAVAANLLFPQHRLDRLMAAPLPPMAAPALQSDPPADMAAFRAADMARLNGFGWVDRAHGVAHVPIGQAMRQVAREGIPDWPAGGAEQP
;
A
#
# COMPACT_ATOMS: atom_id res chain seq x y z
N MET A 1 40.20 29.83 48.38
CA MET A 1 39.46 30.54 47.31
C MET A 1 40.06 30.38 45.90
N ALA A 2 41.31 29.93 45.74
CA ALA A 2 41.94 29.82 44.41
C ALA A 2 41.47 28.62 43.53
N VAL A 3 41.13 27.48 44.14
CA VAL A 3 40.77 26.24 43.40
C VAL A 3 39.42 26.37 42.67
N GLY A 4 38.43 27.03 43.29
CA GLY A 4 37.11 27.23 42.68
C GLY A 4 37.14 28.13 41.44
N LEU A 5 38.10 29.06 41.38
CA LEU A 5 38.26 29.99 40.27
C LEU A 5 38.86 29.29 39.05
N GLY A 6 39.81 28.37 39.27
CA GLY A 6 40.39 27.53 38.21
C GLY A 6 39.36 26.60 37.56
N VAL A 7 38.50 25.96 38.36
CA VAL A 7 37.42 25.10 37.85
C VAL A 7 36.40 25.90 37.04
N GLY A 8 36.02 27.09 37.53
CA GLY A 8 35.11 27.99 36.80
C GLY A 8 35.67 28.39 35.43
N VAL A 9 36.95 28.78 35.37
CA VAL A 9 37.60 29.15 34.10
C VAL A 9 37.69 27.95 33.16
N ALA A 10 38.01 26.76 33.66
CA ALA A 10 38.06 25.54 32.86
C ALA A 10 36.69 25.18 32.25
N LEU A 11 35.60 25.32 33.02
CA LEU A 11 34.24 25.09 32.53
C LEU A 11 33.84 26.11 31.47
N VAL A 12 34.19 27.38 31.66
CA VAL A 12 33.93 28.44 30.66
C VAL A 12 34.73 28.18 29.38
N MET A 13 36.02 27.84 29.49
CA MET A 13 36.84 27.51 28.32
C MET A 13 36.33 26.27 27.59
N LEU A 14 35.87 25.25 28.32
CA LEU A 14 35.27 24.06 27.73
C LEU A 14 33.96 24.38 27.02
N ALA A 15 33.11 25.23 27.61
CA ALA A 15 31.86 25.67 26.99
C ALA A 15 32.12 26.50 25.72
N VAL A 16 33.10 27.39 25.75
CA VAL A 16 33.52 28.18 24.58
C VAL A 16 34.10 27.27 23.50
N ALA A 17 34.99 26.33 23.85
CA ALA A 17 35.57 25.37 22.91
C ALA A 17 34.50 24.47 22.30
N ALA A 18 33.54 23.98 23.10
CA ALA A 18 32.41 23.20 22.61
C ALA A 18 31.55 24.00 21.63
N ASN A 19 31.29 25.28 21.92
CA ASN A 19 30.54 26.16 21.02
C ASN A 19 31.29 26.45 19.71
N LEU A 20 32.62 26.54 19.74
CA LEU A 20 33.46 26.77 18.55
C LEU A 20 33.64 25.51 17.69
N LEU A 21 33.83 24.33 18.32
CA LEU A 21 34.02 23.06 17.61
C LEU A 21 32.69 22.48 17.09
N PHE A 22 31.60 22.69 17.82
CA PHE A 22 30.27 22.16 17.48
C PHE A 22 29.25 23.29 17.31
N PRO A 23 29.36 24.09 16.22
CA PRO A 23 28.35 25.09 15.91
C PRO A 23 27.00 24.39 15.71
N GLN A 24 26.06 24.64 16.63
CA GLN A 24 24.77 23.95 16.74
C GLN A 24 23.99 23.91 15.41
N HIS A 25 24.21 24.92 14.55
CA HIS A 25 23.61 25.07 13.23
C HIS A 25 23.92 23.92 12.23
N ARG A 26 24.94 23.09 12.49
CA ARG A 26 25.27 21.94 11.62
C ARG A 26 24.36 20.73 11.85
N LEU A 27 23.82 20.55 13.06
CA LEU A 27 22.88 19.47 13.37
C LEU A 27 21.49 19.75 12.81
N ASP A 28 21.03 21.01 12.89
CA ASP A 28 19.74 21.43 12.35
C ASP A 28 19.64 21.19 10.83
N ARG A 29 20.73 21.39 10.09
CA ARG A 29 20.76 21.16 8.63
C ARG A 29 20.64 19.69 8.26
N LEU A 30 21.10 18.77 9.12
CA LEU A 30 20.95 17.33 8.92
C LEU A 30 19.53 16.85 9.25
N MET A 31 18.84 17.53 10.17
CA MET A 31 17.48 17.20 10.58
C MET A 31 16.40 17.91 9.74
N ALA A 32 16.71 19.06 9.13
CA ALA A 32 15.79 19.90 8.38
C ALA A 32 16.07 19.92 6.86
N ALA A 33 16.73 18.89 6.32
CA ALA A 33 16.80 18.74 4.86
C ALA A 33 15.36 18.69 4.32
N PRO A 34 14.94 19.65 3.46
CA PRO A 34 13.61 19.59 2.87
C PRO A 34 13.49 18.27 2.11
N LEU A 35 12.43 17.51 2.39
CA LEU A 35 12.10 16.37 1.56
C LEU A 35 12.04 16.85 0.11
N PRO A 36 12.62 16.11 -0.86
CA PRO A 36 12.51 16.49 -2.25
C PRO A 36 11.03 16.67 -2.62
N PRO A 37 10.68 17.68 -3.43
CA PRO A 37 9.30 17.91 -3.82
C PRO A 37 8.77 16.67 -4.54
N MET A 38 7.89 15.92 -3.88
CA MET A 38 7.23 14.77 -4.48
C MET A 38 6.08 15.30 -5.34
N ALA A 39 6.02 14.87 -6.60
CA ALA A 39 4.86 15.16 -7.43
C ALA A 39 3.60 14.59 -6.74
N ALA A 40 2.53 15.38 -6.68
CA ALA A 40 1.26 14.90 -6.16
C ALA A 40 0.80 13.67 -6.97
N PRO A 41 0.20 12.65 -6.33
CA PRO A 41 -0.35 11.51 -7.05
C PRO A 41 -1.32 12.00 -8.14
N ALA A 42 -1.19 11.46 -9.35
CA ALA A 42 -2.14 11.75 -10.41
C ALA A 42 -3.52 11.22 -10.02
N LEU A 43 -4.52 12.11 -10.00
CA LEU A 43 -5.90 11.72 -9.77
C LEU A 43 -6.52 11.21 -11.07
N GLN A 44 -7.36 10.19 -10.94
CA GLN A 44 -8.19 9.72 -12.03
C GLN A 44 -9.08 10.86 -12.53
N SER A 45 -9.13 11.04 -13.86
CA SER A 45 -9.81 12.18 -14.48
C SER A 45 -11.34 12.10 -14.40
N ASP A 46 -11.91 10.90 -14.54
CA ASP A 46 -13.35 10.67 -14.46
C ASP A 46 -13.64 9.30 -13.78
N PRO A 47 -13.58 9.24 -12.44
CA PRO A 47 -13.83 8.00 -11.71
C PRO A 47 -15.21 7.36 -12.01
N PRO A 48 -16.31 8.12 -12.14
CA PRO A 48 -17.61 7.56 -12.51
C PRO A 48 -17.62 6.85 -13.88
N ALA A 49 -17.07 7.48 -14.92
CA ALA A 49 -17.05 6.90 -16.26
C ALA A 49 -16.20 5.62 -16.30
N ASP A 50 -15.02 5.67 -15.68
CA ASP A 50 -14.11 4.53 -15.62
C ASP A 50 -14.74 3.35 -14.86
N MET A 51 -15.44 3.61 -13.74
CA MET A 51 -16.18 2.56 -13.04
C MET A 51 -17.33 1.98 -13.86
N ALA A 52 -18.03 2.81 -14.64
CA ALA A 52 -19.09 2.32 -15.53
C ALA A 52 -18.53 1.40 -16.62
N ALA A 53 -17.41 1.79 -17.25
CA ALA A 53 -16.73 0.98 -18.25
C ALA A 53 -16.22 -0.35 -17.68
N PHE A 54 -15.61 -0.31 -16.50
CA PHE A 54 -15.15 -1.50 -15.78
C PHE A 54 -16.30 -2.47 -15.51
N ARG A 55 -17.41 -1.99 -14.93
CA ARG A 55 -18.59 -2.82 -14.66
C ARG A 55 -19.19 -3.41 -15.94
N ALA A 56 -19.24 -2.64 -17.02
CA ALA A 56 -19.80 -3.11 -18.29
C ALA A 56 -18.95 -4.25 -18.88
N ALA A 57 -17.62 -4.13 -18.84
CA ALA A 57 -16.71 -5.17 -19.30
C ALA A 57 -16.83 -6.45 -18.46
N ASP A 58 -16.89 -6.32 -17.13
CA ASP A 58 -17.10 -7.46 -16.24
C ASP A 58 -18.44 -8.15 -16.51
N MET A 59 -19.53 -7.38 -16.59
CA MET A 59 -20.86 -7.95 -16.87
C MET A 59 -20.92 -8.65 -18.23
N ALA A 60 -20.26 -8.12 -19.25
CA ALA A 60 -20.16 -8.79 -20.55
C ALA A 60 -19.43 -10.14 -20.43
N ARG A 61 -18.35 -10.21 -19.65
CA ARG A 61 -17.61 -11.46 -19.42
C ARG A 61 -18.43 -12.47 -18.62
N LEU A 62 -19.07 -12.06 -17.51
CA LEU A 62 -19.86 -12.96 -16.66
C LEU A 62 -21.08 -13.54 -17.39
N ASN A 63 -21.72 -12.75 -18.27
CA ASN A 63 -22.96 -13.15 -18.94
C ASN A 63 -22.74 -13.71 -20.34
N GLY A 64 -21.51 -13.74 -20.84
CA GLY A 64 -21.15 -14.19 -22.18
C GLY A 64 -20.41 -15.52 -22.20
N PHE A 65 -20.47 -16.21 -23.34
CA PHE A 65 -19.58 -17.32 -23.63
C PHE A 65 -18.21 -16.78 -24.06
N GLY A 66 -17.15 -17.53 -23.76
CA GLY A 66 -15.80 -17.16 -24.18
C GLY A 66 -14.84 -18.34 -24.09
N TRP A 67 -13.62 -18.14 -24.58
CA TRP A 67 -12.54 -19.11 -24.39
C TRP A 67 -11.69 -18.68 -23.19
N VAL A 68 -11.37 -19.63 -22.31
CA VAL A 68 -10.34 -19.45 -21.28
C VAL A 68 -9.01 -19.91 -21.85
N ASP A 69 -9.01 -21.10 -22.45
CA ASP A 69 -7.86 -21.66 -23.16
C ASP A 69 -8.36 -22.37 -24.42
N ARG A 70 -8.17 -21.73 -25.56
CA ARG A 70 -8.62 -22.27 -26.83
C ARG A 70 -7.78 -23.45 -27.31
N ALA A 71 -6.50 -23.50 -26.95
CA ALA A 71 -5.59 -24.56 -27.37
C ALA A 71 -5.95 -25.89 -26.69
N HIS A 72 -6.36 -25.83 -25.42
CA HIS A 72 -6.76 -26.99 -24.63
C HIS A 72 -8.28 -27.22 -24.59
N GLY A 73 -9.06 -26.44 -25.36
CA GLY A 73 -10.51 -26.62 -25.46
C GLY A 73 -11.30 -26.19 -24.23
N VAL A 74 -10.76 -25.31 -23.38
CA VAL A 74 -11.41 -24.82 -22.16
C VAL A 74 -12.19 -23.54 -22.45
N ALA A 75 -13.52 -23.62 -22.36
CA ALA A 75 -14.42 -22.49 -22.56
C ALA A 75 -15.04 -22.01 -21.24
N HIS A 76 -15.33 -20.71 -21.17
CA HIS A 76 -16.16 -20.07 -20.15
C HIS A 76 -17.63 -20.14 -20.56
N VAL A 77 -18.48 -20.55 -19.63
CA VAL A 77 -19.94 -20.57 -19.74
C VAL A 77 -20.51 -19.41 -18.90
N PRO A 78 -21.57 -18.70 -19.34
CA PRO A 78 -22.21 -17.67 -18.56
C PRO A 78 -22.50 -18.13 -17.13
N ILE A 79 -22.13 -17.31 -16.15
CA ILE A 79 -22.17 -17.69 -14.73
C ILE A 79 -23.56 -18.11 -14.29
N GLY A 80 -24.62 -17.46 -14.80
CA GLY A 80 -26.00 -17.82 -14.49
C GLY A 80 -26.35 -19.24 -14.94
N GLN A 81 -25.81 -19.70 -16.08
CA GLN A 81 -26.00 -21.07 -16.53
C GLN A 81 -25.17 -22.05 -15.70
N ALA A 82 -23.93 -21.72 -15.39
CA ALA A 82 -23.07 -22.53 -14.52
C ALA A 82 -23.70 -22.72 -13.13
N MET A 83 -24.19 -21.65 -12.51
CA MET A 83 -24.92 -21.72 -11.24
C MET A 83 -26.15 -22.63 -11.32
N ARG A 84 -26.97 -22.51 -12.38
CA ARG A 84 -28.13 -23.39 -12.57
C ARG A 84 -27.73 -24.84 -12.77
N GLN A 85 -26.61 -25.09 -13.45
CA GLN A 85 -26.10 -26.44 -13.66
C GLN A 85 -25.67 -27.06 -12.33
N VAL A 86 -24.85 -26.35 -11.57
CA VAL A 86 -24.43 -26.74 -10.22
C VAL A 86 -25.62 -26.97 -9.29
N ALA A 87 -26.64 -26.11 -9.33
CA ALA A 87 -27.83 -26.27 -8.51
C ALA A 87 -28.64 -27.54 -8.84
N ARG A 88 -28.59 -28.02 -10.09
CA ARG A 88 -29.27 -29.25 -10.52
C ARG A 88 -28.45 -30.51 -10.28
N GLU A 89 -27.15 -30.44 -10.57
CA GLU A 89 -26.27 -31.61 -10.63
C GLU A 89 -25.50 -31.81 -9.32
N GLY A 90 -25.44 -30.79 -8.46
CA GLY A 90 -24.53 -30.75 -7.33
C GLY A 90 -23.08 -30.58 -7.80
N ILE A 91 -22.16 -30.53 -6.84
CA ILE A 91 -20.72 -30.60 -7.12
C ILE A 91 -20.24 -31.95 -6.60
N PRO A 92 -19.76 -32.86 -7.48
CA PRO A 92 -19.17 -34.12 -7.05
C PRO A 92 -18.07 -33.88 -6.03
N ASP A 93 -18.02 -34.71 -4.98
CA ASP A 93 -17.02 -34.63 -3.90
C ASP A 93 -16.99 -33.28 -3.14
N TRP A 94 -18.10 -32.52 -3.16
CA TRP A 94 -18.20 -31.30 -2.36
C TRP A 94 -18.08 -31.61 -0.87
N PRO A 95 -17.14 -30.96 -0.13
CA PRO A 95 -16.92 -31.26 1.27
C PRO A 95 -18.18 -30.92 2.08
N ALA A 96 -18.74 -31.92 2.76
CA ALA A 96 -19.98 -31.79 3.54
C ALA A 96 -19.83 -30.94 4.84
N GLY A 97 -18.68 -30.32 5.10
CA GLY A 97 -18.27 -29.86 6.44
C GLY A 97 -17.82 -28.40 6.54
N GLY A 98 -18.53 -27.46 5.91
CA GLY A 98 -18.32 -26.02 6.14
C GLY A 98 -19.44 -25.33 6.93
N ALA A 99 -20.54 -26.04 7.22
CA ALA A 99 -21.75 -25.50 7.86
C ALA A 99 -21.84 -25.76 9.37
N GLU A 100 -20.75 -26.22 10.00
CA GLU A 100 -20.64 -26.34 11.45
C GLU A 100 -19.38 -25.60 11.93
N GLN A 101 -19.50 -24.29 12.09
CA GLN A 101 -18.73 -23.54 13.08
C GLN A 101 -19.71 -22.64 13.83
N PRO A 102 -19.94 -22.88 15.14
CA PRO A 102 -20.89 -22.11 15.96
C PRO A 102 -20.45 -20.66 16.19
#